data_AF-A0A0A2WK19-F1
#
_entry.id   AF-A0A0A2WK19-F1
#
_cell.length_a   1.000
_cell.length_b   1.000
_cell.length_c   1.000
_cell.angle_alpha   90.00
_cell.angle_beta   90.00
_cell.angle_gamma   90.00
#
_symmetry.space_group_name_H-M   'P 1'
#
loop_
_entity.id
_entity.type
_entity.pdbx_description
1 polymer ?
#
loop_
_entity_poly.entity_id
_entity_poly.type
_entity_poly.pdbx_seq_one_letter_code
_entity_poly.pdbx_strand_id
1 'polypeptide(L)'
;MITSFANPRVAQAFVDYMATQGVVLTVQQHTQSDVWLADESQVQYVRAELEKFVANPDDPRYQAASWSTGHSGVGFSYKRYPFFATIKERAGPLTLIVIGVCIALFVLLNIAGFGPVISVLGWPLVPEQRFEFWRYFTHGLLHFSLLHILFNLLWWWYLGGALEKRLGTGKLLTLTLISTLLSGFMQAKFTGPLFGGLSGTVFALMGYVWLRGERDPESGIQMQRGLLAFAVIWLVIEVFTQSSVIPAHLTGMLVGLAMALLVKQTQRHDAIIELVKQQGYVSTEELVEQFAVSPQTIRRDLNDLADQNMILRHHGGAALPSSSVNTPWHDRKATQTAEKERIAQKVASQIPNGATLFIDIGTTPEEVAHALLNHSNLRIVTNNLNVANTLMAKEDFRIILAGGELRSRDGGIIGEATLDFISQFRLDFGILGISGIDSDGSLLEFDYHEVRTKRAIIENSRSVLLVVDHSKFGRNAMVNLGSISLVDTVYTDVVPPAGVMQVIKENNVQLELC
;
A
#
# COMPACT_ATOMS: atom_id res chain seq x y z
N MET A 1 0.15 -21.84 50.24
CA MET A 1 0.33 -21.00 49.03
C MET A 1 -0.52 -21.55 47.91
N ILE A 2 -1.33 -20.71 47.25
CA ILE A 2 -2.19 -21.11 46.12
C ILE A 2 -1.51 -20.84 44.78
N THR A 3 -0.88 -19.68 44.63
CA THR A 3 -0.17 -19.28 43.40
C THR A 3 0.79 -18.14 43.67
N SER A 4 1.61 -17.80 42.68
CA SER A 4 2.48 -16.62 42.68
C SER A 4 2.31 -15.83 41.39
N PHE A 5 2.24 -14.50 41.50
CA PHE A 5 2.18 -13.60 40.36
C PHE A 5 3.42 -12.73 40.27
N ALA A 6 3.95 -12.57 39.05
CA ALA A 6 5.05 -11.63 38.79
C ALA A 6 4.62 -10.16 38.93
N ASN A 7 3.33 -9.85 38.66
CA ASN A 7 2.78 -8.50 38.75
C ASN A 7 1.92 -8.34 40.02
N PRO A 8 2.30 -7.47 40.97
CA PRO A 8 1.55 -7.26 42.21
C PRO A 8 0.11 -6.78 42.01
N ARG A 9 -0.18 -6.04 40.94
CA ARG A 9 -1.56 -5.59 40.64
C ARG A 9 -2.47 -6.74 40.25
N VAL A 10 -1.93 -7.71 39.51
CA VAL A 10 -2.68 -8.89 39.08
C VAL A 10 -3.01 -9.77 40.29
N ALA A 11 -2.06 -9.93 41.22
CA ALA A 11 -2.32 -10.59 42.50
C ALA A 11 -3.43 -9.89 43.30
N GLN A 12 -3.37 -8.56 43.37
CA GLN A 12 -4.36 -7.77 44.12
C GLN A 12 -5.77 -7.85 43.50
N ALA A 13 -5.89 -7.77 42.17
CA ALA A 13 -7.18 -7.89 41.49
C ALA A 13 -7.86 -9.24 41.76
N PHE A 14 -7.07 -10.33 41.78
CA PHE A 14 -7.59 -11.65 42.13
C PHE A 14 -8.04 -11.74 43.59
N VAL A 15 -7.26 -11.17 44.52
CA VAL A 15 -7.59 -11.13 45.95
C VAL A 15 -8.85 -10.31 46.21
N ASP A 16 -8.98 -9.15 45.58
CA ASP A 16 -10.17 -8.29 45.69
C ASP A 16 -11.42 -9.00 45.16
N TYR A 17 -11.32 -9.71 44.04
CA TYR A 17 -12.41 -10.52 43.51
C TYR A 17 -12.82 -11.64 44.46
N MET A 18 -11.87 -12.41 44.98
CA MET A 18 -12.17 -13.50 45.91
C MET A 18 -12.80 -12.98 47.21
N ALA A 19 -12.41 -11.78 47.66
CA ALA A 19 -13.06 -11.12 48.79
C ALA A 19 -14.54 -10.78 48.51
N THR A 20 -14.92 -10.40 47.28
CA THR A 20 -16.34 -10.23 46.91
C THR A 20 -17.12 -11.54 46.94
N GLN A 21 -16.43 -12.68 46.78
CA GLN A 21 -17.00 -14.03 46.88
C GLN A 21 -16.97 -14.58 48.32
N GLY A 22 -16.60 -13.76 49.30
CA GLY A 22 -16.54 -14.15 50.71
C GLY A 22 -15.32 -14.98 51.09
N VAL A 23 -14.30 -15.06 50.22
CA VAL A 23 -13.07 -15.82 50.44
C VAL A 23 -11.92 -14.88 50.81
N VAL A 24 -11.28 -15.14 51.94
CA VAL A 24 -10.17 -14.31 52.43
C VAL A 24 -8.83 -14.87 51.94
N LEU A 25 -8.18 -14.11 51.07
CA LEU A 25 -6.82 -14.37 50.59
C LEU A 25 -5.85 -13.32 51.15
N THR A 26 -4.60 -13.73 51.38
CA THR A 26 -3.52 -12.84 51.83
C THR A 26 -2.38 -12.85 50.83
N VAL A 27 -1.76 -11.69 50.59
CA VAL A 27 -0.60 -11.55 49.70
C VAL A 27 0.65 -11.36 50.53
N GLN A 28 1.65 -12.20 50.31
CA GLN A 28 3.00 -12.01 50.85
C GLN A 28 3.95 -11.68 49.69
N GLN A 29 4.77 -10.64 49.87
CA GLN A 29 5.66 -10.15 48.82
C GLN A 29 7.12 -10.47 49.15
N HIS A 30 7.75 -11.25 48.28
CA HIS A 30 9.19 -11.48 48.28
C HIS A 30 9.76 -10.96 46.94
N THR A 31 10.12 -11.85 46.02
CA THR A 31 10.49 -11.51 44.63
C THR A 31 9.30 -11.58 43.66
N GLN A 32 8.27 -12.36 44.02
CA GLN A 32 6.96 -12.43 43.39
C GLN A 32 5.88 -12.22 44.46
N SER A 33 4.63 -12.03 44.03
CA SER A 33 3.48 -11.85 44.91
C SER A 33 2.78 -13.19 45.15
N ASP A 34 3.07 -13.81 46.28
CA ASP A 34 2.51 -15.12 46.67
C ASP A 34 1.15 -14.93 47.31
N VAL A 35 0.14 -15.64 46.81
CA VAL A 35 -1.24 -15.59 47.31
C VAL A 35 -1.50 -16.81 48.18
N TRP A 36 -1.95 -16.56 49.41
CA TRP A 36 -2.20 -17.57 50.42
C TRP A 36 -3.68 -17.58 50.81
N LEU A 37 -4.26 -18.78 50.85
CA LEU A 37 -5.61 -19.01 51.33
C LEU A 37 -5.55 -19.43 52.81
N ALA A 38 -6.36 -18.78 53.64
CA ALA A 38 -6.39 -19.04 55.07
C ALA A 38 -7.22 -20.29 55.45
N ASP A 39 -8.25 -20.60 54.68
CA ASP A 39 -9.14 -21.75 54.90
C ASP A 39 -8.90 -22.83 53.82
N GLU A 40 -8.24 -23.92 54.20
CA GLU A 40 -7.90 -25.00 53.28
C GLU A 40 -9.11 -25.77 52.74
N SER A 41 -10.29 -25.67 53.38
CA SER A 41 -11.52 -26.32 52.91
C SER A 41 -12.03 -25.74 51.58
N GLN A 42 -11.61 -24.52 51.23
CA GLN A 42 -12.04 -23.80 50.03
C GLN A 42 -11.03 -23.92 48.87
N VAL A 43 -9.92 -24.65 49.04
CA VAL A 43 -8.82 -24.76 48.05
C VAL A 43 -9.31 -25.12 46.65
N GLN A 44 -10.23 -26.07 46.53
CA GLN A 44 -10.71 -26.54 45.23
C GLN A 44 -11.53 -25.47 44.49
N TYR A 45 -12.33 -24.69 45.22
CA TYR A 45 -13.08 -23.56 44.67
C TYR A 45 -12.13 -22.42 44.23
N VAL A 46 -11.17 -22.06 45.08
CA VAL A 46 -10.20 -20.99 44.77
C VAL A 46 -9.33 -21.34 43.57
N ARG A 47 -8.91 -22.61 43.43
CA ARG A 47 -8.13 -23.07 42.27
C ARG A 47 -8.95 -23.00 40.97
N ALA A 48 -10.23 -23.38 41.00
CA ALA A 48 -11.09 -23.29 39.83
C ALA A 48 -11.33 -21.83 39.38
N GLU A 49 -11.47 -20.88 40.31
CA GLU A 49 -11.57 -19.46 39.96
C GLU A 49 -10.23 -18.87 39.52
N LEU A 50 -9.11 -19.34 40.10
CA LEU A 50 -7.78 -18.95 39.67
C LEU A 50 -7.50 -19.36 38.23
N GLU A 51 -7.87 -20.57 37.82
CA GLU A 51 -7.72 -21.02 36.43
C GLU A 51 -8.47 -20.10 35.45
N LYS A 52 -9.70 -19.69 35.80
CA LYS A 52 -10.48 -18.74 35.00
C LYS A 52 -9.83 -17.35 34.97
N PHE A 53 -9.27 -16.90 36.09
CA PHE A 53 -8.60 -15.61 36.19
C PHE A 53 -7.31 -15.58 35.36
N VAL A 54 -6.51 -16.64 35.41
CA VAL A 54 -5.27 -16.75 34.61
C VAL A 54 -5.58 -16.83 33.11
N ALA A 55 -6.68 -17.48 32.72
CA ALA A 55 -7.11 -17.56 31.34
C ALA A 55 -7.59 -16.22 30.76
N ASN A 56 -8.19 -15.34 31.59
CA ASN A 56 -8.64 -14.01 31.17
C ASN A 56 -8.54 -12.98 32.33
N PRO A 57 -7.35 -12.44 32.61
CA PRO A 57 -7.13 -11.57 33.77
C PRO A 57 -7.74 -10.17 33.62
N ASP A 58 -8.02 -9.74 32.38
CA ASP A 58 -8.57 -8.42 32.07
C ASP A 58 -10.12 -8.38 32.05
N ASP A 59 -10.78 -9.48 32.45
CA ASP A 59 -12.24 -9.54 32.52
C ASP A 59 -12.81 -8.41 33.41
N PRO A 60 -13.82 -7.65 32.94
CA PRO A 60 -14.41 -6.54 33.68
C PRO A 60 -14.84 -6.88 35.11
N ARG A 61 -15.18 -8.14 35.41
CA ARG A 61 -15.59 -8.58 36.75
C ARG A 61 -14.47 -8.43 37.80
N TYR A 62 -13.21 -8.61 37.39
CA TYR A 62 -12.06 -8.48 38.29
C TYR A 62 -11.70 -7.02 38.53
N GLN A 63 -11.86 -6.18 37.50
CA GLN A 63 -11.65 -4.73 37.63
C GLN A 63 -12.72 -4.09 38.51
N ALA A 64 -13.98 -4.51 38.39
CA ALA A 64 -15.10 -4.03 39.20
C ALA A 64 -14.93 -4.39 40.69
N ALA A 65 -14.38 -5.57 40.98
CA ALA A 65 -14.16 -6.02 42.36
C ALA A 65 -13.20 -5.11 43.15
N SER A 66 -12.13 -4.63 42.51
CA SER A 66 -11.18 -3.68 43.13
C SER A 66 -11.79 -2.33 43.50
N TRP A 67 -12.92 -1.94 42.89
CA TRP A 67 -13.66 -0.73 43.30
C TRP A 67 -14.57 -0.98 44.51
N SER A 68 -15.09 -2.21 44.66
CA SER A 68 -16.06 -2.57 45.71
C SER A 68 -15.43 -2.88 47.08
N THR A 69 -14.18 -3.34 47.11
CA THR A 69 -13.54 -3.83 48.34
C THR A 69 -12.80 -2.78 49.16
N GLY A 70 -12.62 -1.56 48.65
CA GLY A 70 -12.36 -0.32 49.41
C GLY A 70 -11.12 -0.28 50.33
N HIS A 71 -10.37 -1.36 50.49
CA HIS A 71 -9.23 -1.45 51.40
C HIS A 71 -7.92 -1.21 50.65
N SER A 72 -7.45 0.04 50.65
CA SER A 72 -6.09 0.44 50.26
C SER A 72 -5.05 0.13 51.36
N GLY A 73 -5.26 -0.95 52.11
CA GLY A 73 -4.53 -1.31 53.33
C GLY A 73 -3.32 -2.20 53.11
N VAL A 74 -2.56 -2.01 52.02
CA VAL A 74 -1.23 -2.62 51.87
C VAL A 74 -0.23 -1.46 51.77
N GLY A 75 0.75 -1.46 52.67
CA GLY A 75 1.83 -0.47 52.74
C GLY A 75 2.73 -0.50 51.51
N PHE A 76 2.23 -0.02 50.38
CA PHE A 76 3.03 0.16 49.18
C PHE A 76 3.93 1.38 49.37
N SER A 77 5.22 1.13 49.59
CA SER A 77 6.23 2.15 49.30
C SER A 77 6.28 2.30 47.77
N TYR A 78 5.52 3.26 47.25
CA TYR A 78 5.68 3.70 45.87
C TYR A 78 7.13 4.15 45.70
N LYS A 79 7.91 3.46 44.85
CA LYS A 79 9.11 4.07 44.28
C LYS A 79 8.64 5.35 43.59
N ARG A 80 8.82 6.50 44.27
CA ARG A 80 8.71 7.82 43.64
C ARG A 80 9.77 7.83 42.55
N TYR A 81 9.35 7.62 41.31
CA TYR A 81 10.17 7.99 40.18
C TYR A 81 10.50 9.48 40.36
N PRO A 82 11.78 9.89 40.35
CA PRO A 82 12.13 11.29 40.41
C PRO A 82 11.34 12.02 39.32
N PHE A 83 10.70 13.15 39.65
CA PHE A 83 9.91 13.94 38.68
C PHE A 83 10.67 14.16 37.36
N PHE A 84 11.98 14.41 37.46
CA PHE A 84 12.88 14.55 36.32
C PHE A 84 13.16 13.26 35.54
N ALA A 85 13.15 12.09 36.20
CA ALA A 85 13.25 10.80 35.53
C ALA A 85 12.02 10.53 34.67
N THR A 86 10.82 10.83 35.19
CA THR A 86 9.56 10.69 34.44
C THR A 86 9.47 11.64 33.24
N ILE A 87 9.99 12.86 33.36
CA ILE A 87 10.07 13.82 32.25
C ILE A 87 11.01 13.31 31.15
N LYS A 88 12.21 12.85 31.54
CA LYS A 88 13.22 12.31 30.61
C LYS A 88 12.79 11.00 29.97
N GLU A 89 12.05 10.16 30.68
CA GLU A 89 11.57 8.88 30.20
C GLU A 89 10.38 9.01 29.23
N ARG A 90 9.72 10.17 29.15
CA ARG A 90 8.58 10.39 28.21
C ARG A 90 8.89 11.34 27.06
N ALA A 91 10.04 12.01 27.07
CA ALA A 91 10.45 12.97 26.05
C ALA A 91 11.72 12.50 25.33
N GLY A 92 11.80 12.74 24.01
CA GLY A 92 13.04 12.57 23.27
C GLY A 92 13.92 13.83 23.28
N PRO A 93 15.08 13.80 22.60
CA PRO A 93 16.05 14.88 22.64
C PRO A 93 15.49 16.22 22.13
N LEU A 94 14.73 16.22 21.04
CA LEU A 94 14.18 17.47 20.49
C LEU A 94 13.13 18.07 21.42
N THR A 95 12.26 17.23 21.98
CA THR A 95 11.24 17.67 22.95
C THR A 95 11.90 18.40 24.13
N LEU A 96 12.96 17.83 24.69
CA LEU A 96 13.70 18.41 25.82
C LEU A 96 14.46 19.69 25.44
N ILE A 97 15.09 19.72 24.27
CA ILE A 97 15.81 20.91 23.77
C ILE A 97 14.85 22.09 23.61
N VAL A 98 13.70 21.87 22.96
CA VAL A 98 12.70 22.94 22.76
C VAL A 98 12.15 23.45 24.09
N ILE A 99 11.88 22.55 25.06
CA ILE A 99 11.48 22.96 26.41
C ILE A 99 12.54 23.85 27.05
N GLY A 100 13.81 23.43 27.04
CA GLY A 100 14.92 24.18 27.62
C GLY A 100 15.10 25.55 26.98
N VAL A 101 15.04 25.63 25.64
CA VAL A 101 15.19 26.88 24.89
C VAL A 101 14.01 27.84 25.16
N CYS A 102 12.78 27.34 25.16
CA CYS A 102 11.60 28.16 25.48
C CYS A 102 11.69 28.75 26.90
N ILE A 103 12.13 27.96 27.89
CA ILE A 103 12.33 28.44 29.26
C ILE A 103 13.43 29.50 29.32
N ALA A 104 14.58 29.24 28.67
CA ALA A 104 15.70 30.19 28.65
C ALA A 104 15.31 31.53 27.99
N LEU A 105 14.58 31.48 26.87
CA LEU A 105 14.09 32.68 26.19
C LEU A 105 13.00 33.40 26.97
N PHE A 106 12.14 32.69 27.70
CA PHE A 106 11.17 33.30 28.60
C PHE A 106 11.86 34.06 29.74
N VAL A 107 12.90 33.47 30.35
CA VAL A 107 13.71 34.16 31.36
C VAL A 107 14.41 35.38 30.75
N LEU A 108 15.02 35.23 29.57
CA LEU A 108 15.65 36.35 28.85
C LEU A 108 14.67 37.48 28.57
N LEU A 109 13.43 37.18 28.15
CA LEU A 109 12.41 38.18 27.89
C LEU A 109 12.04 38.98 29.16
N ASN A 110 12.01 38.33 30.32
CA ASN A 110 11.74 38.98 31.60
C ASN A 110 12.91 39.84 32.10
N ILE A 111 14.15 39.54 31.68
CA ILE A 111 15.35 40.30 32.06
C ILE A 111 15.64 41.44 31.08
N ALA A 112 15.65 41.15 29.78
CA ALA A 112 16.03 42.09 28.72
C ALA A 112 14.84 42.93 28.19
N GLY A 113 13.61 42.53 28.50
CA GLY A 113 12.39 43.20 28.04
C GLY A 113 11.93 42.77 26.64
N PHE A 114 10.67 43.09 26.34
CA PHE A 114 10.00 42.66 25.10
C PHE A 114 10.66 43.20 23.83
N GLY A 115 10.97 44.50 23.78
CA GLY A 115 11.50 45.18 22.59
C GLY A 115 12.79 44.57 22.05
N PRO A 116 13.87 44.48 22.85
CA PRO A 116 15.15 43.93 22.40
C PRO A 116 15.04 42.49 21.89
N VAL A 117 14.31 41.63 22.60
CA VAL A 117 14.17 40.22 22.22
C VAL A 117 13.35 40.05 20.95
N ILE A 118 12.22 40.75 20.83
CA ILE A 118 11.36 40.69 19.64
C ILE A 118 12.06 41.28 18.42
N SER A 119 12.88 42.33 18.61
CA SER A 119 13.65 42.93 17.53
C SER A 119 14.63 41.97 16.88
N VAL A 120 15.04 40.87 17.55
CA VAL A 120 15.98 39.86 17.03
C VAL A 120 15.28 38.55 16.65
N LEU A 121 14.35 38.08 17.49
CA LEU A 121 13.76 36.74 17.39
C LEU A 121 12.30 36.74 16.90
N GLY A 122 11.64 37.90 16.89
CA GLY A 122 10.27 38.02 16.39
C GLY A 122 10.18 37.93 14.87
N TRP A 123 8.97 37.74 14.37
CA TRP A 123 8.64 37.77 12.95
C TRP A 123 9.15 39.07 12.28
N PRO A 124 9.55 39.07 10.99
CA PRO A 124 10.03 40.28 10.33
C PRO A 124 9.09 41.49 10.49
N LEU A 125 9.60 42.55 11.11
CA LEU A 125 8.91 43.81 11.39
C LEU A 125 9.09 44.82 10.26
N VAL A 126 10.25 44.80 9.61
CA VAL A 126 10.63 45.72 8.54
C VAL A 126 11.12 44.96 7.29
N PRO A 127 11.01 45.53 6.08
CA PRO A 127 11.38 44.85 4.84
C PRO A 127 12.81 44.29 4.80
N GLU A 128 13.74 44.94 5.49
CA GLU A 128 15.15 44.55 5.54
C GLU A 128 15.35 43.20 6.26
N GLN A 129 14.44 42.85 7.16
CA GLN A 129 14.49 41.59 7.94
C GLN A 129 13.99 40.37 7.15
N ARG A 130 13.54 40.52 5.89
CA ARG A 130 12.97 39.41 5.09
C ARG A 130 13.96 38.28 4.80
N PHE A 131 15.27 38.57 4.82
CA PHE A 131 16.33 37.58 4.59
C PHE A 131 16.90 36.99 5.88
N GLU A 132 16.38 37.41 7.04
CA GLU A 132 16.76 36.88 8.34
C GLU A 132 15.96 35.60 8.62
N PHE A 133 16.32 34.50 7.95
CA PHE A 133 15.49 33.30 7.85
C PHE A 133 15.11 32.64 9.19
N TRP A 134 15.93 32.82 10.24
CA TRP A 134 15.61 32.30 11.57
C TRP A 134 14.31 32.89 12.12
N ARG A 135 13.95 34.12 11.75
CA ARG A 135 12.75 34.82 12.21
C ARG A 135 11.46 34.15 11.83
N TYR A 136 11.46 33.30 10.81
CA TYR A 136 10.29 32.51 10.42
C TYR A 136 10.04 31.29 11.32
N PHE A 137 10.90 31.07 12.32
CA PHE A 137 10.81 29.95 13.26
C PHE A 137 10.97 30.39 14.71
N THR A 138 11.87 31.34 15.01
CA THR A 138 12.21 31.72 16.40
C THR A 138 11.05 32.34 17.16
N HIS A 139 10.05 32.93 16.49
CA HIS A 139 8.83 33.40 17.13
C HIS A 139 8.08 32.27 17.87
N GLY A 140 8.19 31.01 17.40
CA GLY A 140 7.57 29.85 18.03
C GLY A 140 8.13 29.51 19.41
N LEU A 141 9.29 30.08 19.76
CA LEU A 141 9.99 29.82 21.02
C LEU A 141 9.71 30.90 22.09
N LEU A 142 9.12 32.04 21.70
CA LEU A 142 8.87 33.19 22.56
C LEU A 142 7.54 33.05 23.30
N HIS A 143 7.51 33.36 24.60
CA HIS A 143 6.27 33.30 25.40
C HIS A 143 6.17 34.55 26.29
N PHE A 144 4.94 35.03 26.53
CA PHE A 144 4.69 36.35 27.14
C PHE A 144 3.99 36.29 28.51
N SER A 145 3.62 35.11 28.99
CA SER A 145 3.08 34.93 30.34
C SER A 145 3.40 33.54 30.88
N LEU A 146 3.41 33.40 32.21
CA LEU A 146 3.68 32.14 32.88
C LEU A 146 2.65 31.06 32.51
N LEU A 147 1.37 31.44 32.46
CA LEU A 147 0.30 30.51 32.07
C LEU A 147 0.47 30.04 30.63
N HIS A 148 0.82 30.96 29.72
CA HIS A 148 1.03 30.67 28.30
C HIS A 148 2.19 29.68 28.07
N ILE A 149 3.34 29.89 28.71
CA ILE A 149 4.47 28.96 28.57
C ILE A 149 4.17 27.59 29.22
N LEU A 150 3.56 27.58 30.41
CA LEU A 150 3.26 26.33 31.12
C LEU A 150 2.36 25.42 30.28
N PHE A 151 1.28 25.96 29.73
CA PHE A 151 0.33 25.20 28.92
C PHE A 151 0.95 24.68 27.62
N ASN A 152 1.68 25.53 26.91
CA ASN A 152 2.33 25.12 25.66
C ASN A 152 3.37 24.01 25.90
N LEU A 153 4.21 24.16 26.93
CA LEU A 153 5.24 23.18 27.23
C LEU A 153 4.66 21.87 27.77
N LEU A 154 3.54 21.91 28.50
CA LEU A 154 2.83 20.71 28.93
C LEU A 154 2.34 19.90 27.73
N TRP A 155 1.67 20.55 26.78
CA TRP A 155 1.16 19.89 25.58
C TRP A 155 2.27 19.42 24.64
N TRP A 156 3.31 20.23 24.46
CA TRP A 156 4.50 19.87 23.72
C TRP A 156 5.19 18.65 24.34
N TRP A 157 5.36 18.62 25.66
CA TRP A 157 5.92 17.47 26.36
C TRP A 157 5.06 16.22 26.19
N TYR A 158 3.74 16.34 26.38
CA TYR A 158 2.83 15.19 26.32
C TYR A 158 2.67 14.63 24.91
N LEU A 159 2.31 15.47 23.93
CA LEU A 159 2.05 15.05 22.54
C LEU A 159 3.34 14.92 21.74
N GLY A 160 4.22 15.92 21.82
CA GLY A 160 5.49 15.93 21.12
C GLY A 160 6.43 14.83 21.60
N GLY A 161 6.53 14.62 22.92
CA GLY A 161 7.33 13.54 23.49
C GLY A 161 6.84 12.14 23.08
N ALA A 162 5.52 11.91 23.10
CA ALA A 162 4.94 10.67 22.63
C ALA A 162 5.18 10.44 21.13
N LEU A 163 5.03 11.48 20.31
CA LEU A 163 5.28 11.42 18.87
C LEU A 163 6.75 11.15 18.57
N GLU A 164 7.68 11.86 19.21
CA GLU A 164 9.12 11.68 19.01
C GLU A 164 9.58 10.28 19.39
N LYS A 165 9.04 9.71 20.47
CA LYS A 165 9.40 8.34 20.87
C LYS A 165 8.87 7.26 19.92
N ARG A 166 7.71 7.48 19.31
CA ARG A 166 7.05 6.47 18.47
C ARG A 166 7.41 6.58 17.00
N LEU A 167 7.55 7.81 16.49
CA LEU A 167 7.82 8.08 15.06
C LEU A 167 9.20 8.71 14.82
N GLY A 168 9.98 8.94 15.87
CA GLY A 168 11.32 9.48 15.79
C GLY A 168 11.40 11.01 15.77
N THR A 169 12.58 11.52 16.11
CA THR A 169 12.90 12.95 16.19
C THR A 169 12.69 13.69 14.87
N GLY A 170 13.02 13.06 13.73
CA GLY A 170 12.85 13.69 12.42
C GLY A 170 11.40 14.05 12.09
N LYS A 171 10.44 13.21 12.50
CA LYS A 171 9.01 13.49 12.29
C LYS A 171 8.54 14.67 13.12
N LEU A 172 8.92 14.72 14.41
CA LEU A 172 8.60 15.85 15.28
C LEU A 172 9.21 17.15 14.75
N LEU A 173 10.47 17.11 14.31
CA LEU A 173 11.15 18.27 13.73
C LEU A 173 10.43 18.80 12.49
N THR A 174 10.08 17.91 11.56
CA THR A 174 9.38 18.27 10.31
C THR A 174 8.04 18.93 10.62
N LEU A 175 7.24 18.33 11.50
CA LEU A 175 5.95 18.88 11.92
C LEU A 175 6.13 20.26 12.58
N THR A 176 7.14 20.40 13.43
CA THR A 176 7.44 21.66 14.12
C THR A 176 7.79 22.76 13.11
N LEU A 177 8.74 22.52 12.21
CA LEU A 177 9.19 23.52 11.24
C LEU A 177 8.05 23.97 10.31
N ILE A 178 7.30 23.02 9.73
CA ILE A 178 6.19 23.34 8.82
C ILE A 178 5.08 24.10 9.55
N SER A 179 4.66 23.60 10.72
CA SER A 179 3.58 24.23 11.48
C SER A 179 3.96 25.60 12.00
N THR A 180 5.18 25.80 12.52
CA THR A 180 5.64 27.11 13.00
C THR A 180 5.67 28.12 11.87
N LEU A 181 6.25 27.76 10.71
CA LEU A 181 6.32 28.66 9.55
C LEU A 181 4.92 29.09 9.06
N LEU A 182 4.03 28.11 8.82
CA LEU A 182 2.72 28.38 8.22
C LEU A 182 1.78 29.08 9.21
N SER A 183 1.78 28.68 10.47
CA SER A 183 1.00 29.36 11.51
C SER A 183 1.50 30.79 11.75
N GLY A 184 2.82 31.00 11.76
CA GLY A 184 3.42 32.33 11.86
C GLY A 184 3.07 33.22 10.68
N PHE A 185 3.14 32.69 9.46
CA PHE A 185 2.74 33.41 8.25
C PHE A 185 1.28 33.88 8.30
N MET A 186 0.38 32.97 8.67
CA MET A 186 -1.05 33.29 8.77
C MET A 186 -1.32 34.29 9.90
N GLN A 187 -0.67 34.12 11.05
CA GLN A 187 -0.76 35.07 12.16
C GLN A 187 -0.32 36.48 11.74
N ALA A 188 0.85 36.59 11.12
CA ALA A 188 1.41 37.85 10.63
C ALA A 188 0.46 38.55 9.65
N LYS A 189 -0.14 37.77 8.75
CA LYS A 189 -1.04 38.26 7.71
C LYS A 189 -2.34 38.85 8.27
N PHE A 190 -2.91 38.24 9.32
CA PHE A 190 -4.22 38.64 9.84
C PHE A 190 -4.16 39.58 11.04
N THR A 191 -3.10 39.51 11.85
CA THR A 191 -3.02 40.23 13.13
C THR A 191 -1.73 41.04 13.32
N GLY A 192 -0.83 40.99 12.33
CA GLY A 192 0.44 41.71 12.35
C GLY A 192 1.60 40.88 12.94
N PRO A 193 2.83 41.42 12.89
CA PRO A 193 4.07 40.68 13.15
C PRO A 193 4.41 40.50 14.65
N LEU A 194 3.67 41.13 15.56
CA LEU A 194 3.93 41.11 17.00
C LEU A 194 3.23 39.93 17.67
N PHE A 195 3.79 38.75 17.52
CA PHE A 195 3.30 37.52 18.14
C PHE A 195 4.45 36.58 18.48
N GLY A 196 4.12 35.48 19.16
CA GLY A 196 5.05 34.43 19.54
C GLY A 196 4.36 33.36 20.36
N GLY A 197 4.94 32.18 20.36
CA GLY A 197 4.46 31.03 21.14
C GLY A 197 4.43 29.76 20.32
N LEU A 198 4.55 28.64 21.04
CA LEU A 198 4.55 27.31 20.43
C LEU A 198 3.14 26.83 20.05
N SER A 199 2.11 27.63 20.31
CA SER A 199 0.70 27.21 20.25
C SER A 199 0.27 26.74 18.87
N GLY A 200 0.69 27.41 17.79
CA GLY A 200 0.42 26.93 16.42
C GLY A 200 0.94 25.51 16.18
N THR A 201 2.14 25.20 16.68
CA THR A 201 2.73 23.86 16.62
C THR A 201 2.04 22.87 17.56
N VAL A 202 1.61 23.30 18.75
CA VAL A 202 0.81 22.47 19.66
C VAL A 202 -0.51 22.04 19.01
N PHE A 203 -1.22 22.96 18.34
CA PHE A 203 -2.43 22.64 17.60
C PHE A 203 -2.16 21.70 16.41
N ALA A 204 -1.02 21.84 15.74
CA ALA A 204 -0.59 20.87 14.73
C ALA A 204 -0.34 19.48 15.32
N LEU A 205 0.28 19.40 16.50
CA LEU A 205 0.47 18.13 17.21
C LEU A 205 -0.87 17.50 17.60
N MET A 206 -1.82 18.30 18.10
CA MET A 206 -3.17 17.82 18.44
C MET A 206 -3.87 17.22 17.22
N GLY A 207 -3.92 17.97 16.10
CA GLY A 207 -4.54 17.51 14.86
C GLY A 207 -3.88 16.25 14.32
N TYR A 208 -2.54 16.23 14.32
CA TYR A 208 -1.78 15.07 13.84
C TYR A 208 -2.02 13.83 14.72
N VAL A 209 -1.87 13.95 16.04
CA VAL A 209 -2.01 12.83 16.98
C VAL A 209 -3.43 12.29 17.02
N TRP A 210 -4.43 13.17 17.01
CA TRP A 210 -5.83 12.76 16.98
C TRP A 210 -6.16 11.99 15.70
N LEU A 211 -5.89 12.58 14.53
CA LEU A 211 -6.25 11.95 13.26
C LEU A 211 -5.43 10.70 13.00
N ARG A 212 -4.16 10.68 13.42
CA ARG A 212 -3.32 9.48 13.31
C ARG A 212 -3.86 8.36 14.19
N GLY A 213 -4.23 8.65 15.44
CA GLY A 213 -4.77 7.64 16.35
C GLY A 213 -6.12 7.07 15.91
N GLU A 214 -6.97 7.87 15.28
CA GLU A 214 -8.23 7.39 14.72
C GLU A 214 -8.03 6.58 13.42
N ARG A 215 -7.04 6.92 12.59
CA ARG A 215 -6.86 6.29 11.26
C ARG A 215 -5.85 5.15 11.22
N ASP A 216 -4.93 5.10 12.18
CA ASP A 216 -3.85 4.12 12.35
C ASP A 216 -3.64 3.83 13.85
N PRO A 217 -4.53 3.05 14.48
CA PRO A 217 -4.41 2.68 15.89
C PRO A 217 -3.12 1.91 16.20
N GLU A 218 -2.55 1.19 15.23
CA GLU A 218 -1.33 0.39 15.38
C GLU A 218 -0.07 1.24 15.54
N SER A 219 -0.08 2.50 15.10
CA SER A 219 1.01 3.46 15.37
C SER A 219 1.29 3.68 16.87
N GLY A 220 0.34 3.31 17.74
CA GLY A 220 0.40 3.51 19.18
C GLY A 220 0.33 4.98 19.61
N ILE A 221 0.09 5.90 18.67
CA ILE A 221 -0.14 7.31 18.93
C ILE A 221 -1.64 7.53 19.04
N GLN A 222 -2.15 7.75 20.24
CA GLN A 222 -3.57 8.01 20.45
C GLN A 222 -3.76 9.14 21.44
N MET A 223 -4.71 10.03 21.14
CA MET A 223 -5.15 11.05 22.08
C MET A 223 -6.22 10.44 23.00
N GLN A 224 -6.00 10.51 24.32
CA GLN A 224 -7.02 10.07 25.27
C GLN A 224 -8.28 10.94 25.15
N ARG A 225 -9.47 10.33 25.20
CA ARG A 225 -10.75 11.03 25.01
C ARG A 225 -10.94 12.21 25.96
N GLY A 226 -10.49 12.10 27.21
CA GLY A 226 -10.53 13.20 28.17
C GLY A 226 -9.66 14.39 27.78
N LEU A 227 -8.49 14.14 27.20
CA LEU A 227 -7.60 15.20 26.70
C LEU A 227 -8.13 15.85 25.42
N LEU A 228 -8.79 15.08 24.55
CA LEU A 228 -9.48 15.62 23.38
C LEU A 228 -10.62 16.56 23.80
N ALA A 229 -11.46 16.13 24.75
CA ALA A 229 -12.52 16.97 25.31
C ALA A 229 -11.96 18.25 25.94
N PHE A 230 -10.87 18.13 26.71
CA PHE A 230 -10.18 19.28 27.27
C PHE A 230 -9.62 20.22 26.19
N ALA A 231 -8.99 19.71 25.14
CA ALA A 231 -8.46 20.51 24.03
C ALA A 231 -9.57 21.26 23.26
N VAL A 232 -10.73 20.62 23.06
CA VAL A 232 -11.89 21.26 22.42
C VAL A 232 -12.47 22.37 23.30
N ILE A 233 -12.67 22.11 24.60
CA ILE A 233 -13.15 23.12 25.55
C ILE A 233 -12.18 24.31 25.58
N TRP A 234 -10.88 24.03 25.59
CA TRP A 234 -9.85 25.06 25.59
C TRP A 234 -9.90 25.92 24.32
N LEU A 235 -9.99 25.29 23.14
CA LEU A 235 -10.15 26.01 21.86
C LEU A 235 -11.41 26.90 21.86
N VAL A 236 -12.52 26.41 22.41
CA VAL A 236 -13.75 27.21 22.55
C VAL A 236 -13.54 28.42 23.44
N ILE A 237 -12.89 28.25 24.60
CA ILE A 237 -12.56 29.37 25.51
C ILE A 237 -11.67 30.38 24.79
N GLU A 238 -10.65 29.93 24.05
CA GLU A 238 -9.74 30.81 23.31
C GLU A 238 -10.46 31.63 22.22
N VAL A 239 -11.43 31.04 21.52
CA VAL A 239 -12.25 31.76 20.54
C VAL A 239 -12.95 32.98 21.16
N PHE A 240 -13.43 32.86 22.40
CA PHE A 240 -14.14 33.95 23.08
C PHE A 240 -13.23 34.90 23.88
N THR A 241 -12.00 34.49 24.22
CA THR A 241 -11.12 35.25 25.13
C THR A 241 -9.84 35.79 24.46
N GLN A 242 -9.37 35.16 23.39
CA GLN A 242 -8.10 35.46 22.73
C GLN A 242 -8.24 35.38 21.19
N SER A 243 -9.19 36.13 20.63
CA SER A 243 -9.48 36.07 19.19
C SER A 243 -8.30 36.40 18.28
N SER A 244 -7.31 37.15 18.77
CA SER A 244 -6.11 37.52 18.03
C SER A 244 -5.19 36.33 17.70
N VAL A 245 -5.24 35.20 18.41
CA VAL A 245 -4.34 34.05 18.16
C VAL A 245 -4.95 32.95 17.29
N ILE A 246 -6.24 33.07 16.94
CA ILE A 246 -6.99 32.09 16.15
C ILE A 246 -6.30 31.74 14.82
N PRO A 247 -5.75 32.69 14.02
CA PRO A 247 -5.13 32.35 12.74
C PRO A 247 -3.98 31.35 12.88
N ALA A 248 -3.11 31.51 13.89
CA ALA A 248 -2.03 30.58 14.16
C ALA A 248 -2.55 29.19 14.55
N HIS A 249 -3.53 29.13 15.46
CA HIS A 249 -4.07 27.87 15.99
C HIS A 249 -4.81 27.05 14.93
N LEU A 250 -5.72 27.69 14.18
CA LEU A 250 -6.48 27.04 13.12
C LEU A 250 -5.55 26.53 12.02
N THR A 251 -4.58 27.35 11.60
CA THR A 251 -3.59 26.94 10.60
C THR A 251 -2.76 25.77 11.10
N GLY A 252 -2.30 25.82 12.35
CA GLY A 252 -1.60 24.72 13.02
C GLY A 252 -2.39 23.42 12.96
N MET A 253 -3.65 23.44 13.40
CA MET A 253 -4.55 22.28 13.37
C MET A 253 -4.69 21.71 11.95
N LEU A 254 -4.94 22.56 10.95
CA LEU A 254 -5.08 22.13 9.55
C LEU A 254 -3.80 21.50 9.01
N VAL A 255 -2.63 22.04 9.33
CA VAL A 255 -1.32 21.45 8.97
C VAL A 255 -1.17 20.07 9.60
N GLY A 256 -1.48 19.93 10.90
CA GLY A 256 -1.42 18.65 11.61
C GLY A 256 -2.30 17.58 10.97
N LEU A 257 -3.55 17.92 10.68
CA LEU A 257 -4.51 17.05 9.99
C LEU A 257 -4.02 16.66 8.59
N ALA A 258 -3.56 17.62 7.79
CA ALA A 258 -3.05 17.38 6.44
C ALA A 258 -1.83 16.44 6.46
N MET A 259 -0.87 16.68 7.35
CA MET A 259 0.29 15.81 7.51
C MET A 259 -0.09 14.39 7.93
N ALA A 260 -1.08 14.22 8.82
CA ALA A 260 -1.57 12.89 9.20
C ALA A 260 -2.28 12.14 8.05
N LEU A 261 -2.98 12.86 7.17
CA LEU A 261 -3.62 12.28 5.98
C LEU A 261 -2.59 11.75 4.98
N LEU A 262 -1.52 12.51 4.72
CA LEU A 262 -0.50 12.15 3.74
C LEU A 262 0.24 10.85 4.09
N VAL A 263 0.51 10.59 5.38
CA VAL A 263 1.25 9.38 5.80
C VAL A 263 0.43 8.10 5.56
N LYS A 264 -0.91 8.11 5.70
CA LYS A 264 -1.74 6.93 5.40
C LYS A 264 -1.72 6.58 3.91
N GLN A 265 -1.61 7.60 3.04
CA GLN A 265 -1.49 7.37 1.61
C GLN A 265 -0.19 6.62 1.29
N THR A 266 0.94 7.04 1.86
CA THR A 266 2.24 6.37 1.64
C THR A 266 2.25 4.92 2.12
N GLN A 267 1.73 4.64 3.33
CA GLN A 267 1.67 3.26 3.82
C GLN A 267 0.77 2.36 2.95
N ARG A 268 -0.34 2.91 2.46
CA ARG A 268 -1.22 2.19 1.54
C ARG A 268 -0.53 1.96 0.20
N HIS A 269 0.21 2.93 -0.32
CA HIS A 269 1.01 2.79 -1.54
C HIS A 269 2.03 1.66 -1.43
N ASP A 270 2.77 1.60 -0.33
CA ASP A 270 3.73 0.52 -0.07
C ASP A 270 3.04 -0.86 0.00
N ALA A 271 1.89 -0.93 0.66
CA ALA A 271 1.11 -2.15 0.77
C ALA A 271 0.50 -2.60 -0.58
N ILE A 272 0.04 -1.66 -1.41
CA ILE A 272 -0.42 -1.94 -2.77
C ILE A 272 0.74 -2.50 -3.61
N ILE A 273 1.93 -1.89 -3.54
CA ILE A 273 3.11 -2.36 -4.26
C ILE A 273 3.47 -3.79 -3.84
N GLU A 274 3.51 -4.08 -2.54
CA GLU A 274 3.81 -5.44 -2.04
C GLU A 274 2.77 -6.46 -2.49
N LEU A 275 1.49 -6.11 -2.44
CA LEU A 275 0.42 -6.98 -2.91
C LEU A 275 0.55 -7.28 -4.41
N VAL A 276 0.83 -6.25 -5.21
CA VAL A 276 1.08 -6.37 -6.65
C VAL A 276 2.34 -7.17 -6.93
N LYS A 277 3.38 -7.09 -6.09
CA LYS A 277 4.57 -7.97 -6.19
C LYS A 277 4.25 -9.44 -5.93
N GLN A 278 3.41 -9.71 -4.93
CA GLN A 278 3.06 -11.08 -4.54
C GLN A 278 2.13 -11.76 -5.55
N GLN A 279 1.17 -11.01 -6.11
CA GLN A 279 0.12 -11.55 -6.97
C GLN A 279 0.35 -11.31 -8.47
N GLY A 280 1.30 -10.44 -8.82
CA GLY A 280 1.61 -10.05 -10.20
C GLY A 280 0.60 -9.06 -10.80
N TYR A 281 -0.69 -9.28 -10.58
CA TYR A 281 -1.80 -8.38 -10.93
C TYR A 281 -2.82 -8.33 -9.79
N VAL A 282 -3.36 -7.14 -9.50
CA VAL A 282 -4.44 -6.95 -8.52
C VAL A 282 -5.50 -6.03 -9.09
N SER A 283 -6.77 -6.41 -8.96
CA SER A 283 -7.90 -5.62 -9.45
C SER A 283 -8.24 -4.42 -8.54
N THR A 284 -8.90 -3.41 -9.09
CA THR A 284 -9.35 -2.23 -8.34
C THR A 284 -10.36 -2.62 -7.27
N GLU A 285 -11.22 -3.60 -7.58
CA GLU A 285 -12.23 -4.14 -6.68
C GLU A 285 -11.58 -4.84 -5.47
N GLU A 286 -10.58 -5.69 -5.69
CA GLU A 286 -9.81 -6.32 -4.60
C GLU A 286 -9.10 -5.29 -3.73
N LEU A 287 -8.47 -4.28 -4.34
CA LEU A 287 -7.81 -3.21 -3.59
C LEU A 287 -8.81 -2.39 -2.76
N VAL A 288 -10.02 -2.15 -3.27
CA VAL A 288 -11.09 -1.46 -2.55
C VAL A 288 -11.52 -2.26 -1.32
N GLU A 289 -11.71 -3.57 -1.49
CA GLU A 289 -12.11 -4.48 -0.41
C GLU A 289 -11.01 -4.61 0.65
N GLN A 290 -9.77 -4.89 0.22
CA GLN A 290 -8.65 -5.13 1.11
C GLN A 290 -8.24 -3.90 1.92
N PHE A 291 -8.27 -2.70 1.30
CA PHE A 291 -7.88 -1.46 1.97
C PHE A 291 -9.06 -0.68 2.56
N ALA A 292 -10.29 -1.18 2.39
CA ALA A 292 -11.53 -0.55 2.87
C ALA A 292 -11.63 0.94 2.50
N VAL A 293 -11.37 1.28 1.23
CA VAL A 293 -11.42 2.65 0.70
C VAL A 293 -12.28 2.75 -0.56
N SER A 294 -12.69 3.96 -0.95
CA SER A 294 -13.51 4.14 -2.14
C SER A 294 -12.75 3.82 -3.44
N PRO A 295 -13.44 3.40 -4.52
CA PRO A 295 -12.81 3.18 -5.83
C PRO A 295 -12.08 4.41 -6.38
N GLN A 296 -12.58 5.62 -6.11
CA GLN A 296 -11.90 6.87 -6.48
C GLN A 296 -10.55 7.04 -5.76
N THR A 297 -10.44 6.58 -4.51
CA THR A 297 -9.20 6.62 -3.74
C THR A 297 -8.16 5.67 -4.33
N ILE A 298 -8.53 4.42 -4.62
CA ILE A 298 -7.64 3.47 -5.28
C ILE A 298 -7.23 3.97 -6.66
N ARG A 299 -8.16 4.50 -7.47
CA ARG A 299 -7.81 5.05 -8.79
C ARG A 299 -6.76 6.15 -8.70
N ARG A 300 -6.88 7.05 -7.73
CA ARG A 300 -5.87 8.09 -7.48
C ARG A 300 -4.54 7.48 -7.06
N ASP A 301 -4.54 6.53 -6.12
CA ASP A 301 -3.32 5.89 -5.66
C ASP A 301 -2.59 5.12 -6.76
N LEU A 302 -3.33 4.40 -7.61
CA LEU A 302 -2.76 3.70 -8.75
C LEU A 302 -2.18 4.66 -9.79
N ASN A 303 -2.79 5.84 -9.99
CA ASN A 303 -2.21 6.88 -10.84
C ASN A 303 -0.91 7.41 -10.25
N ASP A 304 -0.92 7.80 -8.97
CA ASP A 304 0.24 8.34 -8.28
C ASP A 304 1.43 7.35 -8.33
N LEU A 305 1.15 6.05 -8.18
CA LEU A 305 2.15 4.97 -8.24
C LEU A 305 2.63 4.67 -9.67
N ALA A 306 1.73 4.74 -10.67
CA ALA A 306 2.08 4.55 -12.07
C ALA A 306 2.92 5.70 -12.62
N ASP A 307 2.60 6.95 -12.25
CA ASP A 307 3.38 8.14 -12.60
C ASP A 307 4.83 8.06 -12.05
N GLN A 308 5.00 7.33 -10.94
CA GLN A 308 6.31 7.06 -10.32
C GLN A 308 7.00 5.79 -10.87
N ASN A 309 6.45 5.13 -11.89
CA ASN A 309 6.93 3.86 -12.44
C ASN A 309 7.06 2.70 -11.41
N MET A 310 6.32 2.77 -10.29
CA MET A 310 6.35 1.72 -9.27
C MET A 310 5.46 0.52 -9.62
N ILE A 311 4.44 0.75 -10.46
CA ILE A 311 3.48 -0.23 -10.99
C ILE A 311 3.11 0.15 -12.43
N LEU A 312 2.56 -0.80 -13.20
CA LEU A 312 1.86 -0.55 -14.45
C LEU A 312 0.35 -0.54 -14.18
N ARG A 313 -0.32 0.54 -14.62
CA ARG A 313 -1.76 0.68 -14.51
C ARG A 313 -2.44 0.04 -15.72
N HIS A 314 -3.43 -0.81 -15.46
CA HIS A 314 -4.31 -1.38 -16.49
C HIS A 314 -5.75 -0.88 -16.30
N HIS A 315 -6.59 -1.08 -17.33
CA HIS A 315 -8.03 -0.82 -17.20
C HIS A 315 -8.64 -1.78 -16.18
N GLY A 316 -8.78 -1.32 -14.94
CA GLY A 316 -9.39 -2.07 -13.85
C GLY A 316 -8.42 -2.58 -12.78
N GLY A 317 -7.12 -2.30 -12.84
CA GLY A 317 -6.18 -2.79 -11.81
C GLY A 317 -4.74 -2.32 -11.99
N ALA A 318 -3.82 -3.00 -11.31
CA ALA A 318 -2.39 -2.72 -11.33
C ALA A 318 -1.55 -3.99 -11.39
N ALA A 319 -0.43 -3.92 -12.10
CA ALA A 319 0.54 -5.00 -12.24
C ALA A 319 1.96 -4.52 -11.99
N LEU A 320 2.90 -5.46 -11.77
CA LEU A 320 4.32 -5.11 -11.75
C LEU A 320 4.83 -4.77 -13.16
N PRO A 321 5.80 -3.85 -13.29
CA PRO A 321 6.63 -3.76 -14.46
C PRO A 321 7.56 -4.99 -14.50
N SER A 322 7.09 -6.12 -15.00
CA SER A 322 7.90 -7.33 -15.18
C SER A 322 7.74 -7.96 -16.55
N SER A 323 8.85 -8.48 -17.08
CA SER A 323 8.99 -9.11 -18.40
C SER A 323 8.48 -10.55 -18.48
N SER A 324 7.95 -11.11 -17.38
CA SER A 324 7.58 -12.53 -17.25
C SER A 324 6.06 -12.80 -17.30
N VAL A 325 5.25 -11.75 -17.44
CA VAL A 325 3.79 -11.87 -17.57
C VAL A 325 3.37 -11.34 -18.94
N ASN A 326 2.58 -12.12 -19.68
CA ASN A 326 2.12 -11.69 -21.00
C ASN A 326 1.22 -10.45 -20.86
N THR A 327 1.39 -9.49 -21.76
CA THR A 327 0.49 -8.35 -21.88
C THR A 327 -0.95 -8.83 -22.09
N PRO A 328 -1.94 -8.26 -21.38
CA PRO A 328 -3.34 -8.64 -21.52
C PRO A 328 -3.83 -8.64 -22.97
N TRP A 329 -4.80 -9.50 -23.30
CA TRP A 329 -5.29 -9.66 -24.68
C TRP A 329 -5.84 -8.35 -25.28
N HIS A 330 -6.62 -7.57 -24.52
CA HIS A 330 -7.18 -6.30 -24.99
C HIS A 330 -6.08 -5.30 -25.39
N ASP A 331 -5.04 -5.18 -24.58
CA ASP A 331 -3.90 -4.29 -24.83
C ASP A 331 -3.09 -4.78 -26.03
N ARG A 332 -2.90 -6.11 -26.16
CA ARG A 332 -2.28 -6.70 -27.35
C ARG A 332 -3.13 -6.46 -28.60
N LYS A 333 -4.46 -6.52 -28.52
CA LYS A 333 -5.32 -6.29 -29.69
C LYS A 333 -5.28 -4.83 -30.16
N ALA A 334 -5.15 -3.89 -29.23
CA ALA A 334 -5.09 -2.46 -29.51
C ALA A 334 -3.70 -1.95 -29.93
N THR A 335 -2.66 -2.78 -29.87
CA THR A 335 -1.28 -2.40 -30.22
C THR A 335 -0.82 -3.09 -31.51
N GLN A 336 0.06 -2.45 -32.26
CA GLN A 336 0.60 -2.97 -33.54
C GLN A 336 -0.48 -3.41 -34.55
N THR A 337 -1.62 -2.71 -34.57
CA THR A 337 -2.77 -3.09 -35.40
C THR A 337 -2.42 -3.04 -36.89
N ALA A 338 -1.75 -1.97 -37.34
CA ALA A 338 -1.38 -1.81 -38.75
C ALA A 338 -0.38 -2.88 -39.21
N GLU A 339 0.58 -3.23 -38.36
CA GLU A 339 1.56 -4.30 -38.61
C GLU A 339 0.86 -5.65 -38.73
N LYS A 340 -0.07 -5.96 -37.81
CA LYS A 340 -0.83 -7.23 -37.83
C LYS A 340 -1.74 -7.33 -39.04
N GLU A 341 -2.39 -6.24 -39.43
CA GLU A 341 -3.21 -6.20 -40.65
C GLU A 341 -2.38 -6.49 -41.91
N ARG A 342 -1.18 -5.90 -42.03
CA ARG A 342 -0.27 -6.17 -43.16
C ARG A 342 0.17 -7.62 -43.19
N ILE A 343 0.60 -8.16 -42.05
CA ILE A 343 0.96 -9.58 -41.91
C ILE A 343 -0.23 -10.47 -42.28
N ALA A 344 -1.43 -10.16 -41.77
CA ALA A 344 -2.65 -10.91 -42.03
C ALA A 344 -3.03 -10.94 -43.51
N GLN A 345 -2.97 -9.80 -44.20
CA GLN A 345 -3.26 -9.72 -45.63
C GLN A 345 -2.27 -10.55 -46.46
N LYS A 346 -0.97 -10.47 -46.13
CA LYS A 346 0.06 -11.25 -46.81
C LYS A 346 -0.15 -12.75 -46.61
N VAL A 347 -0.42 -13.19 -45.38
CA VAL A 347 -0.72 -14.60 -45.07
C VAL A 347 -1.97 -15.06 -45.81
N ALA A 348 -3.06 -14.29 -45.77
CA ALA A 348 -4.30 -14.62 -46.46
C ALA A 348 -4.10 -14.78 -47.98
N SER A 349 -3.20 -14.00 -48.60
CA SER A 349 -2.90 -14.12 -50.04
C SER A 349 -2.28 -15.46 -50.45
N GLN A 350 -1.68 -16.20 -49.49
CA GLN A 350 -1.05 -17.50 -49.72
C GLN A 350 -2.01 -18.66 -49.49
N ILE A 351 -3.20 -18.43 -48.93
CA ILE A 351 -4.18 -19.47 -48.62
C ILE A 351 -5.12 -19.66 -49.82
N PRO A 352 -5.17 -20.85 -50.44
CA PRO A 352 -6.13 -21.11 -51.50
C PRO A 352 -7.57 -21.23 -50.95
N ASN A 353 -8.55 -20.87 -51.77
CA ASN A 353 -9.95 -21.23 -51.51
C ASN A 353 -10.10 -22.75 -51.37
N GLY A 354 -10.96 -23.20 -50.47
CA GLY A 354 -11.16 -24.63 -50.21
C GLY A 354 -10.13 -25.31 -49.30
N ALA A 355 -9.09 -24.59 -48.85
CA ALA A 355 -8.04 -25.14 -47.99
C ALA A 355 -8.55 -25.54 -46.60
N THR A 356 -7.79 -26.44 -45.97
CA THR A 356 -7.96 -26.82 -44.56
C THR A 356 -6.92 -26.13 -43.69
N LEU A 357 -7.33 -25.46 -42.62
CA LEU A 357 -6.43 -24.66 -41.80
C LEU A 357 -6.69 -24.79 -40.31
N PHE A 358 -5.61 -24.73 -39.53
CA PHE A 358 -5.65 -24.46 -38.10
C PHE A 358 -5.37 -22.98 -37.83
N ILE A 359 -6.16 -22.33 -36.99
CA ILE A 359 -5.85 -20.99 -36.48
C ILE A 359 -5.75 -21.05 -34.96
N ASP A 360 -4.55 -20.75 -34.46
CA ASP A 360 -4.23 -20.78 -33.04
C ASP A 360 -4.71 -19.53 -32.27
N ILE A 361 -4.55 -19.56 -30.96
CA ILE A 361 -4.82 -18.43 -30.07
C ILE A 361 -3.77 -17.32 -30.30
N GLY A 362 -4.25 -16.10 -30.49
CA GLY A 362 -3.40 -14.91 -30.54
C GLY A 362 -4.04 -13.76 -31.30
N THR A 363 -3.61 -12.53 -31.02
CA THR A 363 -4.16 -11.34 -31.67
C THR A 363 -3.77 -11.27 -33.15
N THR A 364 -2.57 -11.71 -33.53
CA THR A 364 -2.14 -11.73 -34.95
C THR A 364 -2.85 -12.84 -35.75
N PRO A 365 -2.97 -14.09 -35.25
CA PRO A 365 -3.86 -15.09 -35.85
C PRO A 365 -5.33 -14.65 -35.98
N GLU A 366 -5.86 -13.89 -35.02
CA GLU A 366 -7.20 -13.28 -35.13
C GLU A 366 -7.30 -12.31 -36.32
N GLU A 367 -6.30 -11.46 -36.54
CA GLU A 367 -6.28 -10.59 -37.73
C GLU A 367 -6.19 -11.37 -39.03
N VAL A 368 -5.46 -12.50 -39.06
CA VAL A 368 -5.45 -13.41 -40.20
C VAL A 368 -6.87 -13.94 -40.46
N ALA A 369 -7.61 -14.32 -39.42
CA ALA A 369 -9.00 -14.75 -39.56
C ALA A 369 -9.89 -13.64 -40.17
N HIS A 370 -9.71 -12.38 -39.77
CA HIS A 370 -10.40 -11.25 -40.40
C HIS A 370 -10.06 -11.12 -41.90
N ALA A 371 -8.78 -11.20 -42.27
CA ALA A 371 -8.36 -11.12 -43.67
C ALA A 371 -8.90 -12.28 -44.53
N LEU A 372 -9.09 -13.46 -43.94
CA LEU A 372 -9.63 -14.64 -44.60
C LEU A 372 -11.11 -14.53 -44.97
N LEU A 373 -11.86 -13.53 -44.47
CA LEU A 373 -13.28 -13.34 -44.84
C LEU A 373 -13.49 -13.11 -46.35
N ASN A 374 -12.45 -12.72 -47.08
CA ASN A 374 -12.47 -12.58 -48.55
C ASN A 374 -12.33 -13.91 -49.31
N HIS A 375 -12.14 -15.04 -48.61
CA HIS A 375 -12.02 -16.37 -49.21
C HIS A 375 -13.36 -17.09 -49.31
N SER A 376 -13.34 -18.27 -49.94
CA SER A 376 -14.51 -19.12 -50.10
C SER A 376 -14.22 -20.58 -49.77
N ASN A 377 -15.22 -21.26 -49.22
CA ASN A 377 -15.24 -22.71 -48.96
C ASN A 377 -14.12 -23.23 -48.02
N LEU A 378 -13.60 -22.40 -47.12
CA LEU A 378 -12.55 -22.81 -46.17
C LEU A 378 -13.06 -23.79 -45.12
N ARG A 379 -12.18 -24.69 -44.66
CA ARG A 379 -12.45 -25.61 -43.54
C ARG A 379 -11.48 -25.30 -42.42
N ILE A 380 -11.97 -24.69 -41.35
CA ILE A 380 -11.16 -24.13 -40.27
C ILE A 380 -11.33 -24.96 -39.01
N VAL A 381 -10.21 -25.38 -38.43
CA VAL A 381 -10.14 -25.89 -37.06
C VAL A 381 -9.51 -24.80 -36.19
N THR A 382 -10.07 -24.51 -35.02
CA THR A 382 -9.49 -23.51 -34.11
C THR A 382 -9.79 -23.87 -32.67
N ASN A 383 -8.92 -23.46 -31.76
CA ASN A 383 -9.16 -23.46 -30.32
C ASN A 383 -9.33 -22.02 -29.79
N ASN A 384 -9.64 -21.05 -30.64
CA ASN A 384 -9.84 -19.66 -30.28
C ASN A 384 -11.29 -19.24 -30.55
N LEU A 385 -12.03 -18.93 -29.49
CA LEU A 385 -13.44 -18.52 -29.57
C LEU A 385 -13.61 -17.23 -30.39
N ASN A 386 -12.65 -16.29 -30.32
CA ASN A 386 -12.72 -15.03 -31.07
C ASN A 386 -12.59 -15.27 -32.58
N VAL A 387 -11.73 -16.20 -32.98
CA VAL A 387 -11.57 -16.62 -34.38
C VAL A 387 -12.86 -17.28 -34.88
N ALA A 388 -13.41 -18.21 -34.11
CA ALA A 388 -14.67 -18.87 -34.47
C ALA A 388 -15.82 -17.85 -34.64
N ASN A 389 -15.95 -16.91 -33.70
CA ASN A 389 -16.96 -15.86 -33.74
C ASN A 389 -16.76 -14.87 -34.91
N THR A 390 -15.52 -14.65 -35.34
CA THR A 390 -15.23 -13.81 -36.52
C THR A 390 -15.63 -14.51 -37.81
N LEU A 391 -15.22 -15.77 -37.96
CA LEU A 391 -15.39 -16.52 -39.20
C LEU A 391 -16.82 -17.03 -39.41
N MET A 392 -17.63 -17.15 -38.35
CA MET A 392 -19.03 -17.61 -38.48
C MET A 392 -19.92 -16.68 -39.29
N ALA A 393 -19.45 -15.47 -39.62
CA ALA A 393 -20.12 -14.55 -40.55
C ALA A 393 -20.20 -15.11 -41.99
N LYS A 394 -19.43 -16.16 -42.32
CA LYS A 394 -19.37 -16.79 -43.64
C LYS A 394 -20.08 -18.14 -43.63
N GLU A 395 -21.21 -18.23 -44.34
CA GLU A 395 -22.02 -19.46 -44.43
C GLU A 395 -21.31 -20.59 -45.19
N ASP A 396 -20.40 -20.25 -46.11
CA ASP A 396 -19.64 -21.22 -46.89
C ASP A 396 -18.39 -21.75 -46.16
N PHE A 397 -18.09 -21.26 -44.96
CA PHE A 397 -16.99 -21.77 -44.15
C PHE A 397 -17.46 -22.91 -43.25
N ARG A 398 -16.68 -23.99 -43.19
CA ARG A 398 -16.88 -25.04 -42.20
C ARG A 398 -15.95 -24.82 -41.03
N ILE A 399 -16.50 -24.41 -39.89
CA ILE A 399 -15.72 -24.11 -38.68
C ILE A 399 -15.90 -25.25 -37.67
N ILE A 400 -14.79 -25.76 -37.16
CA ILE A 400 -14.75 -26.78 -36.12
C ILE A 400 -13.97 -26.20 -34.93
N LEU A 401 -14.67 -25.95 -33.83
CA LEU A 401 -14.09 -25.40 -32.60
C LEU A 401 -13.67 -26.55 -31.68
N ALA A 402 -12.42 -26.51 -31.21
CA ALA A 402 -11.91 -27.50 -30.27
C ALA A 402 -12.67 -27.41 -28.93
N GLY A 403 -12.97 -28.57 -28.33
CA GLY A 403 -13.51 -28.65 -26.98
C GLY A 403 -12.41 -28.56 -25.92
N GLY A 404 -12.78 -28.20 -24.69
CA GLY A 404 -11.84 -28.07 -23.57
C GLY A 404 -12.27 -27.00 -22.56
N GLU A 405 -11.31 -26.55 -21.76
CA GLU A 405 -11.50 -25.47 -20.79
C GLU A 405 -11.37 -24.11 -21.49
N LEU A 406 -12.39 -23.26 -21.38
CA LEU A 406 -12.37 -21.91 -21.93
C LEU A 406 -11.67 -20.94 -20.97
N ARG A 407 -10.57 -20.36 -21.43
CA ARG A 407 -9.81 -19.36 -20.72
C ARG A 407 -10.38 -17.97 -20.98
N SER A 408 -11.07 -17.41 -19.98
CA SER A 408 -11.84 -16.16 -20.12
C SER A 408 -11.01 -14.92 -20.50
N ARG A 409 -9.69 -14.91 -20.25
CA ARG A 409 -8.83 -13.73 -20.45
C ARG A 409 -8.54 -13.42 -21.93
N ASP A 410 -8.60 -14.41 -22.82
CA ASP A 410 -8.28 -14.26 -24.24
C ASP A 410 -9.14 -15.11 -25.18
N GLY A 411 -10.12 -15.85 -24.65
CA GLY A 411 -11.03 -16.66 -25.45
C GLY A 411 -10.41 -17.97 -25.97
N GLY A 412 -9.21 -18.33 -25.49
CA GLY A 412 -8.57 -19.59 -25.84
C GLY A 412 -9.19 -20.81 -25.15
N ILE A 413 -9.29 -21.93 -25.85
CA ILE A 413 -9.71 -23.22 -25.33
C ILE A 413 -8.47 -24.10 -25.20
N ILE A 414 -8.27 -24.65 -24.00
CA ILE A 414 -7.07 -25.39 -23.60
C ILE A 414 -7.41 -26.69 -22.85
N GLY A 415 -6.37 -27.47 -22.58
CA GLY A 415 -6.45 -28.72 -21.82
C GLY A 415 -6.20 -29.95 -22.67
N GLU A 416 -6.08 -31.11 -22.03
CA GLU A 416 -5.72 -32.38 -22.70
C GLU A 416 -6.76 -32.77 -23.76
N ALA A 417 -8.05 -32.54 -23.52
CA ALA A 417 -9.09 -32.77 -24.53
C ALA A 417 -8.90 -31.93 -25.80
N THR A 418 -8.39 -30.70 -25.68
CA THR A 418 -8.05 -29.86 -26.83
C THR A 418 -6.87 -30.44 -27.60
N LEU A 419 -5.85 -30.95 -26.91
CA LEU A 419 -4.69 -31.58 -27.54
C LEU A 419 -5.10 -32.83 -28.32
N ASP A 420 -5.85 -33.72 -27.68
CA ASP A 420 -6.35 -34.96 -28.29
C ASP A 420 -7.23 -34.64 -29.50
N PHE A 421 -8.04 -33.58 -29.41
CA PHE A 421 -8.87 -33.12 -30.51
C PHE A 421 -8.03 -32.64 -31.70
N ILE A 422 -7.01 -31.81 -31.47
CA ILE A 422 -6.14 -31.30 -32.55
C ILE A 422 -5.43 -32.45 -33.26
N SER A 423 -4.99 -33.47 -32.51
CA SER A 423 -4.25 -34.62 -33.07
C SER A 423 -5.06 -35.49 -34.04
N GLN A 424 -6.38 -35.31 -34.13
CA GLN A 424 -7.26 -36.06 -35.03
C GLN A 424 -7.31 -35.48 -36.45
N PHE A 425 -6.73 -34.29 -36.66
CA PHE A 425 -6.78 -33.59 -37.94
C PHE A 425 -5.44 -33.67 -38.65
N ARG A 426 -5.48 -33.56 -39.99
CA ARG A 426 -4.30 -33.29 -40.80
C ARG A 426 -4.62 -32.18 -41.78
N LEU A 427 -4.03 -31.01 -41.56
CA LEU A 427 -4.46 -29.75 -42.17
C LEU A 427 -3.41 -29.26 -43.17
N ASP A 428 -3.84 -28.49 -44.17
CA ASP A 428 -2.94 -27.93 -45.17
C ASP A 428 -2.05 -26.85 -44.53
N PHE A 429 -2.65 -25.99 -43.69
CA PHE A 429 -1.95 -24.87 -43.06
C PHE A 429 -2.17 -24.81 -41.55
N GLY A 430 -1.12 -24.51 -40.78
CA GLY A 430 -1.20 -24.17 -39.35
C GLY A 430 -0.73 -22.74 -39.12
N ILE A 431 -1.64 -21.84 -38.75
CA ILE A 431 -1.34 -20.42 -38.51
C ILE A 431 -1.13 -20.21 -37.01
N LEU A 432 0.10 -19.85 -36.64
CA LEU A 432 0.57 -19.77 -35.26
C LEU A 432 1.07 -18.38 -34.91
N GLY A 433 0.73 -17.90 -33.71
CA GLY A 433 1.45 -16.80 -33.07
C GLY A 433 2.53 -17.31 -32.11
N ILE A 434 3.36 -16.42 -31.56
CA ILE A 434 4.24 -16.72 -30.43
C ILE A 434 4.33 -15.52 -29.48
N SER A 435 4.60 -15.76 -28.20
CA SER A 435 4.81 -14.69 -27.23
C SER A 435 6.18 -14.02 -27.30
N GLY A 436 7.22 -14.74 -27.68
CA GLY A 436 8.57 -14.20 -27.85
C GLY A 436 9.49 -15.08 -28.70
N ILE A 437 10.52 -14.46 -29.28
CA ILE A 437 11.57 -15.11 -30.05
C ILE A 437 12.91 -14.60 -29.52
N ASP A 438 13.74 -15.48 -28.99
CA ASP A 438 15.08 -15.13 -28.51
C ASP A 438 16.07 -14.97 -29.69
N SER A 439 17.19 -14.33 -29.42
CA SER A 439 18.28 -14.06 -30.36
C SER A 439 18.88 -15.31 -31.00
N ASP A 440 18.77 -16.47 -30.34
CA ASP A 440 19.21 -17.78 -30.82
C ASP A 440 18.12 -18.51 -31.63
N GLY A 441 16.99 -17.86 -31.91
CA GLY A 441 15.86 -18.44 -32.63
C GLY A 441 14.95 -19.33 -31.78
N SER A 442 15.10 -19.37 -30.46
CA SER A 442 14.16 -20.06 -29.58
C SER A 442 12.79 -19.39 -29.58
N LEU A 443 11.73 -20.18 -29.79
CA LEU A 443 10.33 -19.76 -29.69
C LEU A 443 9.86 -19.94 -28.24
N LEU A 444 9.34 -18.87 -27.64
CA LEU A 444 9.05 -18.80 -26.20
C LEU A 444 7.58 -18.45 -25.93
N GLU A 445 7.01 -19.10 -24.92
CA GLU A 445 5.66 -18.87 -24.39
C GLU A 445 5.65 -18.61 -22.88
N PHE A 446 4.58 -17.96 -22.41
CA PHE A 446 4.38 -17.74 -20.98
C PHE A 446 3.68 -18.90 -20.28
N ASP A 447 2.97 -19.75 -21.04
CA ASP A 447 2.16 -20.84 -20.52
C ASP A 447 2.56 -22.16 -21.19
N TYR A 448 2.82 -23.19 -20.38
CA TYR A 448 3.22 -24.50 -20.87
C TYR A 448 2.09 -25.27 -21.55
N HIS A 449 0.83 -24.94 -21.25
CA HIS A 449 -0.31 -25.50 -21.97
C HIS A 449 -0.34 -25.01 -23.41
N GLU A 450 -0.01 -23.73 -23.66
CA GLU A 450 0.07 -23.17 -25.02
C GLU A 450 1.18 -23.85 -25.83
N VAL A 451 2.30 -24.18 -25.21
CA VAL A 451 3.39 -24.93 -25.86
C VAL A 451 2.93 -26.30 -26.36
N ARG A 452 2.19 -27.05 -25.53
CA ARG A 452 1.67 -28.37 -25.94
C ARG A 452 0.71 -28.26 -27.12
N THR A 453 -0.18 -27.27 -27.09
CA THR A 453 -1.13 -27.02 -28.17
C THR A 453 -0.44 -26.66 -29.47
N LYS A 454 0.53 -25.73 -29.43
CA LYS A 454 1.31 -25.35 -30.61
C LYS A 454 2.09 -26.52 -31.20
N ARG A 455 2.70 -27.40 -30.38
CA ARG A 455 3.36 -28.61 -30.87
C ARG A 455 2.39 -29.53 -31.61
N ALA A 456 1.21 -29.78 -31.05
CA ALA A 456 0.19 -30.57 -31.72
C ALA A 456 -0.22 -29.95 -33.07
N ILE A 457 -0.35 -28.62 -33.15
CA ILE A 457 -0.66 -27.92 -34.41
C ILE A 457 0.47 -28.08 -35.43
N ILE A 458 1.73 -27.89 -35.00
CA ILE A 458 2.93 -28.05 -35.85
C ILE A 458 2.99 -29.46 -36.43
N GLU A 459 2.82 -30.49 -35.60
CA GLU A 459 2.91 -31.89 -36.00
C GLU A 459 1.79 -32.33 -36.96
N ASN A 460 0.64 -31.66 -36.93
CA ASN A 460 -0.55 -32.02 -37.69
C ASN A 460 -0.83 -31.09 -38.89
N SER A 461 0.06 -30.14 -39.18
CA SER A 461 -0.04 -29.23 -40.32
C SER A 461 0.98 -29.58 -41.40
N ARG A 462 0.59 -29.49 -42.68
CA ARG A 462 1.52 -29.71 -43.81
C ARG A 462 2.44 -28.51 -44.05
N SER A 463 1.95 -27.32 -43.76
CA SER A 463 2.72 -26.07 -43.80
C SER A 463 2.39 -25.22 -42.58
N VAL A 464 3.41 -24.83 -41.82
CA VAL A 464 3.29 -24.06 -40.58
C VAL A 464 3.73 -22.62 -40.84
N LEU A 465 2.79 -21.69 -40.64
CA LEU A 465 2.95 -20.26 -40.87
C LEU A 465 3.03 -19.55 -39.50
N LEU A 466 4.20 -19.03 -39.16
CA LEU A 466 4.42 -18.24 -37.95
C LEU A 466 4.17 -16.75 -38.25
N VAL A 467 3.21 -16.15 -37.57
CA VAL A 467 2.81 -14.74 -37.76
C VAL A 467 3.19 -13.90 -36.55
N VAL A 468 4.20 -13.03 -36.72
CA VAL A 468 4.80 -12.28 -35.61
C VAL A 468 5.16 -10.84 -35.99
N ASP A 469 4.77 -9.89 -35.14
CA ASP A 469 5.24 -8.51 -35.26
C ASP A 469 6.63 -8.33 -34.61
N HIS A 470 7.32 -7.25 -34.94
CA HIS A 470 8.68 -6.97 -34.48
C HIS A 470 8.82 -6.94 -32.96
N SER A 471 7.74 -6.67 -32.21
CA SER A 471 7.76 -6.64 -30.75
C SER A 471 7.99 -8.02 -30.13
N LYS A 472 7.94 -9.11 -30.92
CA LYS A 472 8.18 -10.47 -30.43
C LYS A 472 9.65 -10.85 -30.41
N PHE A 473 10.51 -10.15 -31.16
CA PHE A 473 11.95 -10.41 -31.14
C PHE A 473 12.59 -9.83 -29.87
N GLY A 474 13.42 -10.63 -29.20
CA GLY A 474 14.08 -10.26 -27.94
C GLY A 474 13.14 -10.19 -26.74
N ARG A 475 11.91 -10.68 -26.87
CA ARG A 475 10.93 -10.72 -25.78
C ARG A 475 11.10 -11.98 -24.95
N ASN A 476 11.40 -11.80 -23.66
CA ASN A 476 11.56 -12.91 -22.73
C ASN A 476 10.21 -13.56 -22.41
N ALA A 477 10.15 -14.89 -22.49
CA ALA A 477 9.09 -15.70 -21.92
C ALA A 477 9.67 -17.01 -21.36
N MET A 478 8.98 -17.65 -20.41
CA MET A 478 9.57 -18.67 -19.54
C MET A 478 9.66 -20.07 -20.18
N VAL A 479 8.72 -20.42 -21.06
CA VAL A 479 8.56 -21.78 -21.56
C VAL A 479 9.04 -21.89 -22.99
N ASN A 480 9.95 -22.84 -23.25
CA ASN A 480 10.51 -23.05 -24.59
C ASN A 480 9.63 -24.01 -25.41
N LEU A 481 9.13 -23.54 -26.56
CA LEU A 481 8.41 -24.36 -27.54
C LEU A 481 9.39 -25.22 -28.36
N GLY A 482 10.45 -24.59 -28.85
CA GLY A 482 11.52 -25.19 -29.64
C GLY A 482 12.21 -24.12 -30.50
N SER A 483 12.94 -24.55 -31.53
CA SER A 483 13.58 -23.62 -32.48
C SER A 483 12.57 -23.11 -33.51
N ILE A 484 12.84 -21.91 -34.04
CA ILE A 484 12.15 -21.36 -35.22
C ILE A 484 12.24 -22.27 -36.44
N SER A 485 13.17 -23.24 -36.47
CA SER A 485 13.23 -24.28 -37.50
C SER A 485 12.01 -25.23 -37.52
N LEU A 486 11.13 -25.16 -36.52
CA LEU A 486 9.89 -25.94 -36.46
C LEU A 486 8.80 -25.41 -37.39
N VAL A 487 8.98 -24.25 -38.02
CA VAL A 487 7.99 -23.63 -38.90
C VAL A 487 8.54 -23.51 -40.33
N ASP A 488 7.65 -23.51 -41.32
CA ASP A 488 8.04 -23.43 -42.73
C ASP A 488 8.22 -21.99 -43.21
N THR A 489 7.36 -21.08 -42.74
CA THR A 489 7.39 -19.67 -43.14
C THR A 489 7.16 -18.75 -41.94
N VAL A 490 7.99 -17.70 -41.83
CA VAL A 490 7.86 -16.62 -40.85
C VAL A 490 7.40 -15.36 -41.57
N TYR A 491 6.27 -14.80 -41.12
CA TYR A 491 5.74 -13.52 -41.59
C TYR A 491 5.95 -12.46 -40.52
N THR A 492 6.59 -11.35 -40.90
CA THR A 492 6.88 -10.25 -39.98
C THR A 492 6.96 -8.90 -40.70
N ASP A 493 6.84 -7.80 -39.95
CA ASP A 493 6.77 -6.43 -40.46
C ASP A 493 8.15 -5.77 -40.63
N VAL A 494 9.21 -6.31 -40.03
CA VAL A 494 10.58 -5.81 -40.16
C VAL A 494 11.59 -6.95 -40.27
N VAL A 495 12.80 -6.64 -40.75
CA VAL A 495 13.89 -7.62 -40.79
C VAL A 495 14.22 -8.11 -39.37
N PRO A 496 14.18 -9.42 -39.11
CA PRO A 496 14.55 -9.99 -37.80
C PRO A 496 15.98 -9.61 -37.38
N PRO A 497 16.30 -9.64 -36.07
CA PRO A 497 17.67 -9.44 -35.58
C PRO A 497 18.66 -10.43 -36.19
N ALA A 498 19.94 -10.04 -36.24
CA ALA A 498 20.99 -10.80 -36.93
C ALA A 498 21.08 -12.28 -36.49
N GLY A 499 20.94 -12.56 -35.19
CA GLY A 499 20.94 -13.93 -34.65
C GLY A 499 19.77 -14.76 -35.19
N VAL A 500 18.56 -14.22 -35.16
CA VAL A 500 17.35 -14.88 -35.70
C VAL A 500 17.47 -15.08 -37.21
N MET A 501 17.98 -14.08 -37.95
CA MET A 501 18.22 -14.17 -39.39
C MET A 501 19.21 -15.27 -39.76
N GLN A 502 20.22 -15.51 -38.93
CA GLN A 502 21.18 -16.59 -39.14
C GLN A 502 20.48 -17.95 -39.03
N VAL A 503 19.68 -18.17 -37.98
CA VAL A 503 18.97 -19.43 -37.76
C VAL A 503 17.94 -19.70 -38.87
N ILE A 504 17.21 -18.67 -39.33
CA ILE A 504 16.27 -18.78 -40.46
C ILE A 504 17.01 -19.27 -41.71
N LYS A 505 18.17 -18.68 -42.03
CA LYS A 505 18.98 -19.06 -43.21
C LYS A 505 19.55 -20.46 -43.09
N GLU A 506 20.10 -20.82 -41.94
CA GLU A 506 20.71 -22.14 -41.70
C GLU A 506 19.70 -23.29 -41.82
N ASN A 507 18.45 -23.04 -41.44
CA ASN A 507 17.39 -24.04 -41.46
C ASN A 507 16.47 -23.97 -42.69
N ASN A 508 16.79 -23.12 -43.68
CA ASN A 508 15.99 -22.89 -44.89
C ASN A 508 14.51 -22.52 -44.61
N VAL A 509 14.26 -21.82 -43.51
CA VAL A 509 12.93 -21.29 -43.19
C VAL A 509 12.64 -20.11 -44.11
N GLN A 510 11.45 -20.06 -44.72
CA GLN A 510 11.07 -18.94 -45.57
C GLN A 510 10.75 -17.71 -44.71
N LEU A 511 11.19 -16.53 -45.14
CA LEU A 511 10.91 -15.26 -44.48
C LEU A 511 10.17 -14.34 -45.44
N GLU A 512 8.97 -13.90 -45.03
CA GLU A 512 8.14 -12.96 -45.77
C GLU A 512 8.02 -11.65 -44.99
N LEU A 513 8.53 -10.57 -45.57
CA LEU A 513 8.38 -9.21 -45.03
C LEU A 513 7.07 -8.60 -45.52
N CYS A 514 6.26 -8.12 -44.59
CA CYS A 514 4.90 -7.61 -44.81
C CYS A 514 4.83 -6.09 -44.63
#